data_AF-A0A8S2YVD5-F1
#
_entry.id   AF-A0A8S2YVD5-F1
#
_cell.length_a   1.000
_cell.length_b   1.000
_cell.length_c   1.000
_cell.angle_alpha   90.00
_cell.angle_beta   90.00
_cell.angle_gamma   90.00
#
_symmetry.space_group_name_H-M   'P 1'
#
loop_
_entity.id
_entity.type
_entity.pdbx_description
1 polymer ?
#
loop_
_entity_poly.entity_id
_entity_poly.type
_entity_poly.pdbx_seq_one_letter_code
_entity_poly.pdbx_strand_id
1 'polypeptide(L)'
;KLETLNNGKPLKESILDIIVSADCIDYYAGLVDKIMNTTSTTPTDSFLQSYYDPIGGVFGQIISWSYPIMLLAWKLGPALACGKFRT
;
A
#
# COMPACT_ATOMS: atom_id res chain seq x y z
N LYS A 1 -7.04 -20.36 -9.56
CA LYS A 1 -8.10 -20.87 -10.48
C LYS A 1 -9.06 -19.75 -10.93
N LEU A 2 -9.41 -18.77 -10.07
CA LEU A 2 -10.24 -17.62 -10.45
C LEU A 2 -9.52 -16.66 -11.45
N GLU A 3 -8.24 -16.34 -11.24
CA GLU A 3 -7.44 -15.49 -12.15
C GLU A 3 -7.29 -16.06 -13.56
N THR A 4 -7.05 -17.37 -13.66
CA THR A 4 -7.03 -18.11 -14.94
C THR A 4 -8.36 -18.03 -15.69
N LEU A 5 -9.49 -18.03 -14.96
CA LEU A 5 -10.83 -18.05 -15.55
C LEU A 5 -11.28 -16.66 -16.00
N ASN A 6 -10.81 -15.60 -15.31
CA ASN A 6 -11.12 -14.21 -15.64
C ASN A 6 -10.20 -13.59 -16.71
N ASN A 7 -8.93 -14.00 -16.76
CA ASN A 7 -7.95 -13.40 -17.69
C ASN A 7 -7.59 -14.30 -18.88
N GLY A 8 -7.92 -15.59 -18.85
CA GLY A 8 -7.51 -16.54 -19.89
C GLY A 8 -6.00 -16.83 -19.93
N LYS A 9 -5.22 -16.27 -19.00
CA LYS A 9 -3.77 -16.46 -18.88
C LYS A 9 -3.41 -17.85 -18.34
N PRO A 10 -2.28 -18.45 -18.74
CA PRO A 10 -1.88 -19.78 -18.28
C PRO A 10 -1.75 -19.87 -16.75
N LEU A 11 -2.04 -21.06 -16.21
CA LEU A 11 -2.15 -21.29 -14.76
C LEU A 11 -0.87 -20.96 -13.98
N LYS A 12 0.29 -21.13 -14.63
CA LYS A 12 1.61 -20.80 -14.06
C LYS A 12 1.78 -19.29 -13.83
N GLU A 13 1.35 -18.46 -14.78
CA GLU A 13 1.41 -16.99 -14.64
C GLU A 13 0.43 -16.50 -13.59
N SER A 14 -0.78 -17.08 -13.53
CA SER A 14 -1.76 -16.74 -12.49
C SER A 14 -1.29 -17.07 -11.07
N ILE A 15 -0.48 -18.12 -10.89
CA ILE A 15 0.12 -18.44 -9.58
C ILE A 15 1.19 -17.42 -9.23
N LEU A 16 2.05 -17.05 -10.19
CA LEU A 16 3.09 -16.04 -9.99
C LEU A 16 2.49 -14.68 -9.62
N ASP A 17 1.42 -14.25 -10.29
CA ASP A 17 0.71 -13.00 -9.96
C ASP A 17 0.24 -12.98 -8.50
N ILE A 18 -0.31 -14.09 -8.00
CA ILE A 18 -0.79 -14.20 -6.62
C ILE A 18 0.38 -14.11 -5.63
N ILE A 19 1.50 -14.77 -5.92
CA ILE A 19 2.68 -14.75 -5.07
C ILE A 19 3.25 -13.33 -5.00
N VAL A 20 3.41 -12.66 -6.14
CA VAL A 20 3.94 -11.29 -6.19
C VAL A 20 2.99 -10.30 -5.49
N SER A 21 1.67 -10.48 -5.63
CA SER A 21 0.69 -9.72 -4.85
C SER A 21 0.86 -9.87 -3.35
N ALA A 22 1.07 -11.10 -2.87
CA ALA A 22 1.26 -11.40 -1.46
C ALA A 22 2.55 -10.74 -0.94
N ASP A 23 3.66 -10.90 -1.66
CA ASP A 23 4.94 -10.28 -1.32
C ASP A 23 4.84 -8.75 -1.26
N CYS A 24 4.08 -8.13 -2.17
CA CYS A 24 3.84 -6.68 -2.11
C CYS A 24 3.08 -6.26 -0.85
N ILE A 25 2.05 -7.00 -0.46
CA ILE A 25 1.28 -6.70 0.76
C ILE A 25 2.19 -6.84 1.99
N ASP A 26 2.98 -7.91 2.08
CA ASP A 26 3.91 -8.13 3.19
C ASP A 26 5.01 -7.06 3.26
N TYR A 27 5.53 -6.64 2.10
CA TYR A 27 6.48 -5.54 2.02
C TYR A 27 5.90 -4.23 2.57
N TYR A 28 4.67 -3.86 2.17
CA TYR A 28 4.01 -2.66 2.68
C TYR A 28 3.59 -2.79 4.15
N ALA A 29 3.23 -4.00 4.61
CA ALA A 29 2.96 -4.28 6.02
C ALA A 29 4.21 -4.01 6.90
N GLY A 30 5.40 -4.35 6.43
CA GLY A 30 6.66 -4.03 7.10
C GLY A 30 7.05 -2.55 7.07
N LEU A 31 6.47 -1.75 6.16
CA LEU A 31 6.72 -0.31 6.05
C LEU A 31 5.79 0.55 6.91
N VAL A 32 4.66 0.02 7.39
CA VAL A 32 3.67 0.74 8.23
C VAL A 32 4.31 1.36 9.47
N ASP A 33 5.27 0.65 10.08
CA ASP A 33 5.90 1.10 11.31
C ASP A 33 6.98 2.18 11.09
N LYS A 34 7.43 2.37 9.85
CA LYS A 34 8.50 3.32 9.51
C LYS A 34 7.99 4.73 9.19
N ILE A 35 6.68 4.92 9.12
CA ILE A 35 6.06 6.23 8.92
C ILE A 35 6.04 6.95 10.28
N MET A 36 7.12 7.66 10.58
CA MET A 36 7.32 8.41 11.81
C MET A 36 7.37 9.91 11.53
N ASN A 37 6.88 10.70 12.49
CA ASN A 37 7.02 12.15 12.46
C ASN A 37 8.47 12.56 12.72
N THR A 38 8.95 13.59 12.03
CA THR A 38 10.29 14.12 12.23
C THR A 38 10.23 15.40 13.06
N THR A 39 11.14 15.52 14.02
CA THR A 39 11.34 16.73 14.80
C THR A 39 12.69 17.32 14.44
N SER A 40 12.71 18.60 14.10
CA SER A 40 13.94 19.32 13.77
C SER A 40 14.11 20.50 14.72
N THR A 41 15.26 20.57 15.37
CA THR A 41 15.62 21.69 16.24
C THR A 41 16.24 22.80 15.38
N THR A 42 15.57 23.94 15.32
CA THR A 42 16.05 25.13 14.59
C THR A 42 16.87 26.01 15.54
N PRO A 43 17.89 26.76 15.07
CA PRO A 43 18.79 27.51 15.96
C PRO A 43 18.10 28.60 16.80
N THR A 44 16.96 29.10 16.32
CA THR A 44 16.13 30.05 17.05
C THR A 44 15.10 29.23 17.81
N ASP A 45 15.18 29.16 19.14
CA ASP A 45 14.29 28.62 20.20
C ASP A 45 12.89 28.01 19.86
N SER A 46 12.77 27.35 18.71
CA SER A 46 11.52 26.96 18.06
C SER A 46 11.61 25.48 17.75
N PHE A 47 10.67 24.71 18.30
CA PHE A 47 10.50 23.30 17.98
C PHE A 47 9.62 23.17 16.73
N LEU A 48 10.19 22.68 15.62
CA LEU A 48 9.45 22.36 14.41
C LEU A 48 9.19 20.84 14.37
N GLN A 49 7.90 20.48 14.38
CA GLN A 49 7.45 19.10 14.28
C GLN A 49 6.65 18.92 12.98
N SER A 50 7.15 18.07 12.09
CA SER A 50 6.46 17.71 10.85
C SER A 50 5.59 16.48 11.10
N TYR A 51 4.28 16.67 10.96
CA TYR A 51 3.30 15.59 11.07
C TYR A 51 2.97 15.04 9.69
N TYR A 52 2.98 13.71 9.56
CA TYR A 52 2.44 13.02 8.40
C TYR A 52 1.01 12.58 8.74
N ASP A 53 0.05 13.47 8.49
CA ASP A 53 -1.36 13.12 8.66
C ASP A 53 -1.87 12.34 7.44
N PRO A 54 -2.57 11.21 7.65
CA PRO A 54 -3.22 10.52 6.55
C PRO A 54 -4.30 11.43 5.94
N ILE A 55 -4.24 11.61 4.62
CA ILE A 55 -5.35 12.20 3.87
C ILE A 55 -6.61 11.35 4.11
N GLY A 56 -7.70 12.02 4.51
CA GLY A 56 -8.90 11.44 5.15
C GLY A 56 -9.54 10.21 4.48
N GLY A 57 -10.32 9.49 5.29
CA GLY A 57 -10.53 8.03 5.29
C GLY A 57 -11.23 7.33 4.11
N VAL A 58 -11.18 7.83 2.88
CA VAL A 58 -11.69 7.10 1.71
C VAL A 58 -10.80 7.31 0.47
N PHE A 59 -10.30 6.21 -0.09
CA PHE A 59 -9.59 6.20 -1.39
C PHE A 59 -10.39 5.39 -2.42
N GLY A 60 -10.74 6.01 -3.55
CA GLY A 60 -11.29 5.31 -4.71
C GLY A 60 -10.17 4.81 -5.62
N GLN A 61 -10.06 3.49 -5.82
CA GLN A 61 -9.00 2.89 -6.63
C GLN A 61 -9.60 2.16 -7.83
N ILE A 62 -9.33 2.67 -9.03
CA ILE A 62 -9.70 2.01 -10.29
C ILE A 62 -8.48 1.24 -10.80
N ILE A 63 -8.69 -0.04 -11.12
CA ILE A 63 -7.65 -0.95 -11.61
C ILE A 63 -8.04 -1.54 -12.98
N SER A 64 -7.03 -1.89 -13.77
CA SER A 64 -7.21 -2.58 -15.04
C SER A 64 -7.51 -4.06 -14.82
N TRP A 65 -8.26 -4.66 -15.75
CA TRP A 65 -8.67 -6.07 -15.76
C TRP A 65 -7.56 -7.04 -16.19
N SER A 66 -6.42 -6.55 -16.70
CA SER A 66 -5.32 -7.43 -17.14
C SER A 66 -4.58 -8.13 -15.99
N TYR A 67 -4.49 -7.49 -14.83
CA TYR A 67 -3.85 -8.05 -13.62
C TYR A 67 -4.55 -7.53 -12.35
N PRO A 68 -5.81 -7.92 -12.13
CA PRO A 68 -6.65 -7.25 -11.12
C PRO A 68 -6.10 -7.48 -9.71
N ILE A 69 -5.63 -8.68 -9.37
CA ILE A 69 -5.10 -9.01 -8.03
C ILE A 69 -3.74 -8.34 -7.76
N MET A 70 -2.88 -8.21 -8.77
CA MET A 70 -1.58 -7.53 -8.62
C MET A 70 -1.75 -6.03 -8.46
N LEU A 71 -2.59 -5.42 -9.30
CA LEU A 71 -2.85 -3.98 -9.25
C LEU A 71 -3.63 -3.58 -7.99
N LEU A 72 -4.52 -4.45 -7.50
CA LEU A 72 -5.20 -4.24 -6.23
C LEU A 72 -4.19 -4.26 -5.07
N ALA A 73 -3.32 -5.26 -4.98
CA ALA A 73 -2.30 -5.34 -3.93
C ALA A 73 -1.39 -4.11 -3.91
N TRP A 74 -0.97 -3.64 -5.10
CA TRP A 74 -0.12 -2.45 -5.23
C TRP A 74 -0.78 -1.15 -4.79
N LYS A 75 -2.09 -1.01 -4.97
CA LYS A 75 -2.79 0.20 -4.56
C LYS A 75 -3.29 0.11 -3.12
N LEU A 76 -3.72 -1.07 -2.67
CA LEU A 76 -4.22 -1.29 -1.31
C LEU A 76 -3.10 -1.25 -0.27
N GLY A 77 -1.93 -1.83 -0.58
CA GLY A 77 -0.76 -1.85 0.30
C GLY A 77 -0.38 -0.48 0.88
N PRO A 78 -0.07 0.53 0.07
CA PRO A 78 0.29 1.86 0.56
C PRO A 78 -0.89 2.62 1.19
N ALA A 79 -2.12 2.40 0.71
CA ALA A 79 -3.31 3.03 1.30
C ALA A 79 -3.56 2.53 2.72
N LEU A 80 -3.42 1.22 2.94
CA LEU A 80 -3.55 0.59 4.24
C LEU A 80 -2.37 0.96 5.17
N ALA A 81 -1.16 1.08 4.60
CA ALA A 81 0.02 1.48 5.36
C ALA A 81 -0.04 2.93 5.86
N CYS A 82 -0.62 3.84 5.07
CA CYS A 82 -0.77 5.25 5.43
C CYS A 82 -1.96 5.47 6.38
N GLY A 83 -3.05 4.71 6.23
CA GLY A 83 -4.27 4.84 7.01
C GLY A 83 -4.18 4.31 8.44
N LYS A 84 -3.40 4.96 9.32
CA LYS A 84 -3.51 4.73 10.77
C LYS A 84 -4.87 5.26 11.26
N PHE A 85 -5.78 4.36 11.62
CA PHE A 85 -7.02 4.66 12.34
C PHE A 85 -6.66 5.03 13.78
N ARG A 86 -6.17 6.25 14.00
CA ARG A 86 -5.90 6.75 15.34
C ARG A 86 -7.25 7.12 15.99
N THR A 87 -7.84 6.18 16.71
CA THR A 87 -8.88 6.46 17.71
C THR A 87 -8.29 7.18 18.91
#